data_AF-A0A484X6Q2-F1
#
_entry.id   AF-A0A484X6Q2-F1
#
_cell.length_a   1.000
_cell.length_b   1.000
_cell.length_c   1.000
_cell.angle_alpha   90.00
_cell.angle_beta   90.00
_cell.angle_gamma   90.00
#
_symmetry.space_group_name_H-M   'P 1'
#
loop_
_entity.id
_entity.type
_entity.pdbx_description
1 polymer ?
#
loop_
_entity_poly.entity_id
_entity_poly.type
_entity_poly.pdbx_seq_one_letter_code
_entity_poly.pdbx_strand_id
1 'polypeptide(L)'
;MKKNVNPQEPEELVEPFLTRFVGKVQGKNDRLAIVPDHPLLKDAIPCRAARGLNHEFKEGDWAVAEMRRHPLKGDRSFYAELTQYITSW
;
A
#
# COMPACT_ATOMS: atom_id res chain seq x y z
N MET A 1 -6.72 -41.73 8.26
CA MET A 1 -5.81 -41.22 7.21
C MET A 1 -5.58 -39.73 7.45
N LYS A 2 -4.32 -39.32 7.66
CA LYS A 2 -3.95 -37.92 7.91
C LYS A 2 -4.04 -37.15 6.59
N LYS A 3 -4.80 -36.05 6.54
CA LYS A 3 -4.81 -35.13 5.40
C LYS A 3 -3.44 -34.47 5.33
N ASN A 4 -2.69 -34.75 4.27
CA ASN A 4 -1.47 -34.02 3.93
C ASN A 4 -1.88 -32.62 3.49
N VAL A 5 -1.63 -31.62 4.34
CA VAL A 5 -1.70 -30.22 3.93
C VAL A 5 -0.41 -29.95 3.15
N ASN A 6 -0.51 -29.85 1.83
CA ASN A 6 0.59 -29.39 1.01
C ASN A 6 0.82 -27.90 1.33
N PRO A 7 2.04 -27.45 1.68
CA PRO A 7 2.34 -26.03 1.78
C PRO A 7 2.02 -25.39 0.43
N GLN A 8 1.05 -24.48 0.40
CA GLN A 8 0.81 -23.66 -0.78
C GLN A 8 1.93 -22.61 -0.83
N GLU A 9 3.10 -23.01 -1.31
CA GLU A 9 4.13 -22.07 -1.74
C GLU A 9 3.61 -21.44 -3.06
N PRO A 10 3.32 -20.13 -3.09
CA PRO A 10 2.78 -19.52 -4.31
C PRO A 10 3.88 -19.52 -5.38
N GLU A 11 3.72 -20.40 -6.38
CA GLU A 11 4.74 -20.68 -7.40
C GLU A 11 4.88 -19.57 -8.46
N GLU A 12 3.90 -18.65 -8.61
CA GLU A 12 4.03 -17.49 -9.53
C GLU A 12 3.04 -16.34 -9.21
N LEU A 13 3.51 -15.08 -9.30
CA LEU A 13 2.70 -13.86 -9.08
C LEU A 13 2.00 -13.45 -10.39
N VAL A 14 0.79 -13.96 -10.65
CA VAL A 14 0.08 -13.72 -11.92
C VAL A 14 -0.38 -12.25 -12.06
N GLU A 15 -0.93 -11.62 -11.00
CA GLU A 15 -1.24 -10.19 -10.97
C GLU A 15 -1.09 -9.61 -9.54
N PRO A 16 -0.47 -8.43 -9.35
CA PRO A 16 -0.35 -7.84 -8.03
C PRO A 16 -1.72 -7.36 -7.53
N PHE A 17 -2.21 -7.98 -6.46
CA PHE A 17 -3.49 -7.67 -5.80
C PHE A 17 -3.68 -6.18 -5.44
N LEU A 18 -2.58 -5.45 -5.18
CA LEU A 18 -2.58 -3.99 -5.05
C LEU A 18 -1.72 -3.39 -6.16
N THR A 19 -2.34 -2.95 -7.25
CA THR A 19 -1.74 -1.97 -8.17
C THR A 19 -2.14 -0.56 -7.79
N ARG A 20 -3.43 -0.33 -7.55
CA ARG A 20 -4.04 0.93 -7.16
C ARG A 20 -5.09 0.70 -6.08
N PHE A 21 -5.03 1.44 -4.98
CA PHE A 21 -5.89 1.25 -3.82
C PHE A 21 -6.24 2.58 -3.15
N VAL A 22 -7.27 2.55 -2.32
CA VAL A 22 -7.65 3.68 -1.44
C VAL A 22 -7.17 3.37 -0.03
N GLY A 23 -6.75 4.40 0.70
CA GLY A 23 -6.36 4.26 2.09
C GLY A 23 -6.29 5.58 2.83
N LYS A 24 -6.10 5.47 4.14
CA LYS A 24 -5.96 6.61 5.04
C LYS A 24 -4.47 6.91 5.27
N VAL A 25 -4.09 8.16 5.06
CA VAL A 25 -2.75 8.66 5.27
C VAL A 25 -2.48 8.80 6.77
N GLN A 26 -1.31 8.33 7.18
CA GLN A 26 -0.72 8.47 8.50
C GLN A 26 0.60 9.22 8.36
N GLY A 27 0.88 10.14 9.29
CA GLY A 27 2.13 10.90 9.31
C GLY A 27 2.87 10.67 10.62
N LYS A 28 4.18 10.37 10.56
CA LYS A 28 5.04 10.37 11.75
C LYS A 28 6.43 10.89 11.41
N ASN A 29 6.88 11.93 12.11
CA ASN A 29 8.23 12.52 11.96
C ASN A 29 8.61 12.79 10.49
N ASP A 30 7.76 13.55 9.77
CA ASP A 30 7.91 13.88 8.34
C ASP A 30 7.88 12.69 7.36
N ARG A 31 7.53 11.49 7.84
CA ARG A 31 7.32 10.32 6.98
C ARG A 31 5.83 10.03 6.85
N LEU A 32 5.37 10.04 5.61
CA LEU A 32 4.01 9.63 5.26
C LEU A 32 3.96 8.12 5.04
N ALA A 33 2.87 7.53 5.51
CA ALA A 33 2.47 6.17 5.19
C ALA A 33 0.97 6.16 4.87
N ILE A 34 0.51 5.14 4.15
CA ILE A 34 -0.90 4.94 3.86
C ILE A 34 -1.32 3.55 4.32
N VAL A 35 -2.43 3.47 5.06
CA VAL A 35 -3.05 2.20 5.44
C VAL A 35 -4.14 1.88 4.43
N PRO A 36 -4.02 0.77 3.66
CA PRO A 36 -5.04 0.36 2.71
C PRO A 36 -6.40 0.13 3.40
N ASP A 37 -7.49 0.56 2.76
CA ASP A 37 -8.84 0.28 3.24
C ASP A 37 -9.25 -1.16 2.86
N HIS A 38 -8.65 -2.15 3.53
CA HIS A 38 -8.95 -3.55 3.30
C HIS A 38 -8.81 -4.37 4.60
N PRO A 39 -9.78 -5.24 4.96
CA PRO A 39 -9.83 -5.90 6.28
C PRO A 39 -8.62 -6.80 6.60
N LEU A 40 -7.93 -7.30 5.57
CA LEU A 40 -6.74 -8.16 5.71
C LEU A 40 -5.41 -7.37 5.71
N LEU A 41 -5.42 -6.09 5.32
CA LEU A 41 -4.21 -5.29 5.19
C LEU A 41 -4.24 -4.18 6.23
N LYS A 42 -3.53 -4.41 7.34
CA LYS A 42 -3.48 -3.47 8.47
C LYS A 42 -2.18 -2.69 8.53
N ASP A 43 -1.18 -3.10 7.76
CA ASP A 43 0.15 -2.50 7.79
C ASP A 43 0.19 -1.19 7.01
N ALA A 44 0.77 -0.17 7.64
CA ALA A 44 1.00 1.12 7.00
C ALA A 44 2.14 0.99 5.98
N ILE A 45 1.86 1.38 4.73
CA ILE A 45 2.82 1.33 3.63
C ILE A 45 3.50 2.69 3.50
N PRO A 46 4.83 2.79 3.60
CA PRO A 46 5.54 4.05 3.38
C PRO A 46 5.22 4.64 2.01
N CYS A 47 4.93 5.93 1.95
CA CYS A 47 4.53 6.57 0.71
C CYS A 47 5.04 8.02 0.56
N ARG A 48 4.90 8.55 -0.66
CA ARG A 48 5.08 9.98 -0.97
C ARG A 48 3.99 10.45 -1.91
N ALA A 49 3.77 11.76 -1.99
CA ALA A 49 2.99 12.35 -3.07
C ALA A 49 3.66 12.15 -4.44
N ALA A 50 2.86 11.80 -5.45
CA ALA A 50 3.32 11.80 -6.83
C ALA A 50 3.78 13.21 -7.24
N ARG A 51 4.76 13.28 -8.16
CA ARG A 51 5.21 14.56 -8.71
C ARG A 51 4.05 15.24 -9.44
N GLY A 52 3.82 16.51 -9.17
CA GLY A 52 2.75 17.29 -9.79
C GLY A 52 1.41 17.24 -9.05
N LEU A 53 1.31 16.53 -7.93
CA LEU A 53 0.16 16.67 -7.04
C LEU A 53 0.30 17.96 -6.22
N ASN A 54 -0.69 18.85 -6.33
CA ASN A 54 -0.69 20.13 -5.60
C ASN A 54 -1.22 20.01 -4.16
N HIS A 55 -1.70 18.84 -3.75
CA HIS A 55 -2.22 18.61 -2.40
C HIS A 55 -1.10 18.22 -1.44
N GLU A 56 -0.97 18.96 -0.35
CA GLU A 56 -0.09 18.62 0.76
C GLU A 56 -0.78 17.60 1.67
N PHE A 57 -0.39 16.34 1.55
CA PHE A 57 -0.98 15.26 2.35
C PHE A 57 -0.60 15.37 3.81
N LYS A 58 -1.61 15.29 4.67
CA LYS A 58 -1.49 15.27 6.13
C LYS A 58 -2.09 13.99 6.71
N GLU A 59 -1.77 13.74 7.98
CA GLU A 59 -2.41 12.66 8.72
C GLU A 59 -3.93 12.82 8.72
N GLY A 60 -4.64 11.73 8.43
CA GLY A 60 -6.10 11.73 8.36
C GLY A 60 -6.67 11.82 6.93
N ASP A 61 -5.88 12.29 5.97
CA ASP A 61 -6.31 12.39 4.57
C ASP A 61 -6.62 11.02 3.98
N TRP A 62 -7.64 10.97 3.14
CA TRP A 62 -7.92 9.83 2.27
C TRP A 62 -7.31 10.07 0.91
N ALA A 63 -6.63 9.05 0.39
CA ALA A 63 -5.91 9.13 -0.87
C ALA A 63 -6.06 7.85 -1.69
N VAL A 64 -5.91 8.01 -2.99
CA VAL A 64 -5.61 6.89 -3.89
C VAL A 64 -4.09 6.76 -3.95
N ALA A 65 -3.60 5.53 -3.82
CA ALA A 65 -2.19 5.21 -3.91
C ALA A 65 -1.93 4.08 -4.91
N GLU A 66 -0.76 4.12 -5.52
CA GLU A 66 -0.26 3.06 -6.39
C GLU A 66 0.96 2.38 -5.78
N MET A 67 1.01 1.05 -5.83
CA MET A 67 2.19 0.30 -5.39
C MET A 67 3.34 0.49 -6.37
N ARG A 68 4.48 0.94 -5.85
CA ARG A 68 5.71 1.17 -6.63
C ARG A 68 6.80 0.15 -6.31
N ARG A 69 6.84 -0.38 -5.09
CA ARG A 69 7.79 -1.44 -4.68
C ARG A 69 7.09 -2.54 -3.90
N HIS A 70 7.49 -3.78 -4.16
CA HIS A 70 6.89 -4.96 -3.57
C HIS A 70 7.95 -6.06 -3.33
N PRO A 71 8.08 -6.63 -2.12
CA PRO A 71 9.09 -7.66 -1.83
C PRO A 71 9.07 -8.88 -2.74
N LEU A 72 7.89 -9.35 -3.16
CA LEU A 72 7.75 -10.43 -4.14
C LEU A 72 8.33 -10.12 -5.54
N LYS A 73 8.64 -8.85 -5.85
CA LYS A 73 9.32 -8.43 -7.09
C LYS A 73 10.84 -8.25 -6.90
N GLY A 74 11.38 -8.61 -5.73
CA GLY A 74 12.80 -8.43 -5.39
C GLY A 74 13.12 -7.11 -4.67
N ASP A 75 12.13 -6.28 -4.37
CA ASP A 75 12.35 -5.05 -3.59
C ASP A 75 12.62 -5.36 -2.11
N ARG A 76 13.38 -4.50 -1.43
CA ARG A 76 13.66 -4.66 0.00
C ARG A 76 12.45 -4.36 0.91
N SER A 77 11.49 -3.58 0.44
CA SER A 77 10.35 -3.13 1.24
C SER A 77 9.16 -2.73 0.37
N PHE A 78 7.97 -2.68 0.96
CA PHE A 78 6.80 -2.06 0.34
C PHE A 78 6.99 -0.54 0.19
N TYR A 79 6.47 0.01 -0.90
CA TYR A 79 6.42 1.45 -1.12
C TYR A 79 5.27 1.80 -2.06
N ALA A 80 4.54 2.86 -1.71
CA ALA A 80 3.44 3.38 -2.51
C ALA A 80 3.65 4.86 -2.88
N GLU A 81 2.96 5.30 -3.91
CA GLU A 81 2.91 6.70 -4.32
C GLU A 81 1.47 7.18 -4.29
N LEU A 82 1.19 8.31 -3.63
CA LEU A 82 -0.13 8.92 -3.54
C LEU A 82 -0.41 9.64 -4.86
N THR A 83 -1.38 9.17 -5.61
CA THR A 83 -1.70 9.66 -6.96
C THR A 83 -2.93 10.55 -6.99
N GLN A 84 -3.75 10.55 -5.94
CA GLN A 84 -4.94 11.38 -5.87
C GLN A 84 -5.35 11.65 -4.42
N TYR A 85 -5.73 12.89 -4.12
CA TYR A 85 -6.43 13.23 -2.88
C TYR A 85 -7.93 12.95 -3.03
N ILE A 86 -8.56 12.43 -1.98
CA ILE A 86 -10.01 12.15 -1.95
C ILE A 86 -10.71 13.16 -1.03
N THR A 87 -10.39 13.14 0.26
CA THR A 87 -11.03 13.99 1.28
C THR A 87 -10.24 13.99 2.58
N SER A 88 -10.48 14.97 3.46
CA SER A 88 -9.95 15.06 4.82
C SER A 88 -11.15 15.24 5.75
N TRP A 89 -11.33 14.35 6.72
CA TRP A 89 -12.41 14.40 7.71
C TRP A 89 -11.91 14.92 9.05
#